data_AF-A0A7D3Y9A3-F1
#
_entry.id   AF-A0A7D3Y9A3-F1
#
_cell.length_a   1.000
_cell.length_b   1.000
_cell.length_c   1.000
_cell.angle_alpha   90.00
_cell.angle_beta   90.00
_cell.angle_gamma   90.00
#
_symmetry.space_group_name_H-M   'P 1'
#
loop_
_entity.id
_entity.type
_entity.pdbx_description
1 polymer ?
#
loop_
_entity_poly.entity_id
_entity_poly.type
_entity_poly.pdbx_seq_one_letter_code
_entity_poly.pdbx_strand_id
1 'polypeptide(L)'
;MKSMGNLTWSPAFWDVSTLSSQGSAQQPKKEFRAYWADAFHDGFKTPEQVDQLIEDAKQSNVNALIVQVRRRGDAYFNKSLEPRTQDPSLQPGFDTLAYLLDKAHGSSPRIEVHAWLATLPIWNSLTPPVDSNHVFNQHGPSAEGKNYWLMDSYDGANRSGADYVLDPGHPDAVDYTVDQYVNVVRQYPVDGIHLDLVRYMGPEWGYNPTSLERYRKESGTTGKPRPDDPQWMDWRRKQVDHLMRKVYLESVALRPEVKVSAAVIAWGKGPSTLEEYRQSRPYTEVMQDWNGWLQEGIVDLVLPMNYDREHVPDQKQWYDQWIAWEKDNQHGRHIAAGPGIYLNSIEGSLAQIGRAQAPSEKGNHLTGVSLYCYAETDKDNLSRSLFIHALTQPNEYGKPVFTEPATPPEMEWKSQPTTGGMKGWVRDPSGLPLDGVKMTLKGRNHQTYRLESDGNGFFGKTELPPGQYIVKADNLQGTGSPIKVTSGKVTSMELQVKGR
;
A
#
# COMPACT_ATOMS: atom_id res chain seq x y z
N MET A 1 -4.75 70.28 76.54
CA MET A 1 -5.42 71.54 76.15
C MET A 1 -5.74 71.44 74.65
N LYS A 2 -7.05 71.44 74.31
CA LYS A 2 -7.69 71.59 72.96
C LYS A 2 -7.27 70.55 71.89
N SER A 3 -8.05 69.53 71.52
CA SER A 3 -9.26 69.52 70.64
C SER A 3 -9.07 70.30 69.34
N MET A 4 -9.52 69.92 68.14
CA MET A 4 -10.18 68.76 67.50
C MET A 4 -10.05 69.02 65.98
N GLY A 5 -10.10 67.99 65.13
CA GLY A 5 -10.30 68.16 63.68
C GLY A 5 -10.26 66.84 62.91
N ASN A 6 -11.43 66.31 62.54
CA ASN A 6 -11.62 65.09 61.74
C ASN A 6 -11.17 65.29 60.28
N LEU A 7 -10.61 64.23 59.67
CA LEU A 7 -10.69 63.98 58.23
C LEU A 7 -10.60 62.47 57.94
N THR A 8 -11.64 61.96 57.30
CA THR A 8 -11.87 60.59 56.85
C THR A 8 -10.96 60.22 55.67
N TRP A 9 -10.36 59.02 55.70
CA TRP A 9 -9.59 58.43 54.61
C TRP A 9 -10.35 57.23 54.01
N SER A 10 -10.64 57.29 52.71
CA SER A 10 -11.07 56.15 51.90
C SER A 10 -9.86 55.53 51.20
N PRO A 11 -9.64 54.21 51.27
CA PRO A 11 -8.57 53.55 50.52
C PRO A 11 -8.99 53.25 49.07
N ALA A 12 -8.10 53.59 48.13
CA ALA A 12 -8.22 53.30 46.71
C ALA A 12 -8.08 51.79 46.44
N PHE A 13 -8.95 51.29 45.56
CA PHE A 13 -8.95 49.94 45.02
C PHE A 13 -7.79 49.77 44.03
N TRP A 14 -6.97 48.73 44.20
CA TRP A 14 -6.03 48.26 43.19
C TRP A 14 -6.64 47.09 42.44
N ASP A 15 -6.83 47.30 41.14
CA ASP A 15 -7.36 46.35 40.16
C ASP A 15 -6.35 45.22 39.89
N VAL A 16 -6.78 43.98 40.09
CA VAL A 16 -6.01 42.77 39.77
C VAL A 16 -6.52 42.26 38.43
N SER A 17 -5.84 42.64 37.34
CA SER A 17 -6.14 42.08 36.02
C SER A 17 -4.94 42.15 35.07
N THR A 18 -4.02 41.18 35.19
CA THR A 18 -3.17 40.75 34.07
C THR A 18 -3.00 39.23 34.11
N LEU A 19 -4.05 38.51 33.72
CA LEU A 19 -3.90 37.13 33.26
C LEU A 19 -3.40 37.19 31.81
N SER A 20 -2.11 36.97 31.63
CA SER A 20 -1.51 36.67 30.33
C SER A 20 -2.16 35.40 29.76
N SER A 21 -2.94 35.56 28.70
CA SER A 21 -3.42 34.46 27.87
C SER A 21 -2.23 33.80 27.18
N GLN A 22 -1.75 32.68 27.71
CA GLN A 22 -0.95 31.76 26.92
C GLN A 22 -1.89 31.21 25.84
N GLY A 23 -1.68 31.65 24.58
CA GLY A 23 -2.36 31.06 23.44
C GLY A 23 -2.05 29.57 23.41
N SER A 24 -3.07 28.72 23.39
CA SER A 24 -2.89 27.30 23.14
C SER A 24 -2.24 27.16 21.78
N ALA A 25 -1.05 26.55 21.70
CA ALA A 25 -0.50 26.13 20.43
C ALA A 25 -1.52 25.18 19.80
N GLN A 26 -2.13 25.59 18.69
CA GLN A 26 -3.09 24.78 17.94
C GLN A 26 -2.37 23.48 17.55
N GLN A 27 -2.96 22.33 17.88
CA GLN A 27 -2.35 21.05 17.52
C GLN A 27 -2.18 20.97 16.01
N PRO A 28 -1.04 20.46 15.51
CA PRO A 28 -0.80 20.39 14.07
C PRO A 28 -1.81 19.47 13.41
N LYS A 29 -2.36 19.88 12.25
CA LYS A 29 -3.31 19.10 11.47
C LYS A 29 -2.76 17.70 11.20
N LYS A 30 -3.60 16.68 11.37
CA LYS A 30 -3.28 15.27 11.05
C LYS A 30 -3.90 14.93 9.71
N GLU A 31 -3.07 14.73 8.70
CA GLU A 31 -3.51 14.42 7.35
C GLU A 31 -2.34 13.82 6.57
N PHE A 32 -2.53 12.67 5.94
CA PHE A 32 -1.54 12.10 5.04
C PHE A 32 -1.58 12.87 3.72
N ARG A 33 -0.47 13.49 3.33
CA ARG A 33 -0.37 14.24 2.07
C ARG A 33 0.84 13.75 1.34
N ALA A 34 0.63 13.12 0.19
CA ALA A 34 1.71 12.51 -0.56
C ALA A 34 1.75 12.94 -2.03
N TYR A 35 2.92 12.81 -2.63
CA TYR A 35 3.07 12.68 -4.07
C TYR A 35 3.53 11.26 -4.42
N TRP A 36 3.01 10.74 -5.53
CA TRP A 36 3.70 9.67 -6.25
C TRP A 36 4.70 10.27 -7.24
N ALA A 37 5.96 9.83 -7.16
CA ALA A 37 7.00 10.13 -8.12
C ALA A 37 7.34 8.86 -8.92
N ASP A 38 6.98 8.85 -10.19
CA ASP A 38 7.18 7.71 -11.09
C ASP A 38 8.56 7.70 -11.73
N ALA A 39 9.01 6.53 -12.16
CA ALA A 39 10.32 6.32 -12.78
C ALA A 39 10.32 6.61 -14.30
N PHE A 40 9.21 7.10 -14.86
CA PHE A 40 9.11 7.44 -16.28
C PHE A 40 9.54 8.89 -16.53
N HIS A 41 9.37 9.76 -15.54
CA HIS A 41 9.74 11.17 -15.59
C HIS A 41 10.95 11.52 -14.70
N ASP A 42 11.38 12.77 -14.79
CA ASP A 42 12.34 13.36 -13.85
C ASP A 42 11.70 13.53 -12.46
N GLY A 43 12.52 13.37 -11.42
CA GLY A 43 12.07 13.64 -10.05
C GLY A 43 12.96 13.02 -8.96
N PHE A 44 13.75 12.01 -9.29
CA PHE A 44 14.60 11.34 -8.29
C PHE A 44 15.86 10.66 -8.85
N LYS A 45 16.18 10.88 -10.13
CA LYS A 45 17.23 10.15 -10.84
C LYS A 45 18.62 10.78 -10.69
N THR A 46 18.69 11.99 -10.14
CA THR A 46 19.94 12.66 -9.74
C THR A 46 19.77 13.32 -8.36
N PRO A 47 20.87 13.69 -7.67
CA PRO A 47 20.81 14.47 -6.43
C PRO A 47 19.97 15.74 -6.55
N GLU A 48 20.11 16.49 -7.66
CA GLU A 48 19.40 17.75 -7.89
C GLU A 48 17.90 17.53 -8.04
N GLN A 49 17.49 16.46 -8.73
CA GLN A 49 16.08 16.10 -8.84
C GLN A 49 15.49 15.74 -7.47
N VAL A 50 16.23 14.98 -6.65
CA VAL A 50 15.79 14.65 -5.28
C VAL A 50 15.70 15.88 -4.40
N ASP A 51 16.70 16.77 -4.44
CA ASP A 51 16.69 18.01 -3.66
C ASP A 51 15.50 18.91 -4.05
N GLN A 52 15.18 19.00 -5.36
CA GLN A 52 14.00 19.72 -5.84
C GLN A 52 12.68 19.06 -5.39
N LEU A 53 12.59 17.72 -5.43
CA LEU A 53 11.41 16.98 -4.96
C LEU A 53 11.13 17.25 -3.47
N ILE A 54 12.17 17.28 -2.64
CA ILE A 54 12.03 17.58 -1.21
C ILE A 54 11.60 19.02 -0.98
N GLU A 55 12.16 19.97 -1.74
CA GLU A 55 11.77 21.37 -1.62
C GLU A 55 10.32 21.60 -2.08
N ASP A 56 9.91 21.00 -3.19
CA ASP A 56 8.53 21.06 -3.69
C ASP A 56 7.54 20.46 -2.69
N ALA A 57 7.88 19.33 -2.06
CA ALA A 57 7.06 18.70 -1.03
C ALA A 57 6.87 19.62 0.20
N LYS A 58 7.93 20.32 0.63
CA LYS A 58 7.85 21.32 1.70
C LYS A 58 6.97 22.50 1.29
N GLN A 59 7.16 23.03 0.07
CA GLN A 59 6.41 24.18 -0.43
C GLN A 59 4.92 23.88 -0.62
N SER A 60 4.55 22.63 -0.89
CA SER A 60 3.15 22.20 -1.02
C SER A 60 2.52 21.70 0.29
N ASN A 61 3.25 21.73 1.41
CA ASN A 61 2.84 21.12 2.68
C ASN A 61 2.49 19.62 2.58
N VAL A 62 3.17 18.91 1.67
CA VAL A 62 3.17 17.44 1.55
C VAL A 62 4.15 16.84 2.57
N ASN A 63 3.78 15.70 3.16
CA ASN A 63 4.51 15.10 4.27
C ASN A 63 4.94 13.64 4.04
N ALA A 64 4.64 13.09 2.87
CA ALA A 64 5.13 11.79 2.43
C ALA A 64 5.46 11.79 0.93
N LEU A 65 6.43 10.98 0.53
CA LEU A 65 6.81 10.75 -0.86
C LEU A 65 6.75 9.25 -1.14
N ILE A 66 5.99 8.88 -2.17
CA ILE A 66 5.88 7.51 -2.65
C ILE A 66 6.65 7.41 -3.96
N VAL A 67 7.86 6.85 -3.93
CA VAL A 67 8.82 6.95 -5.04
C VAL A 67 9.09 5.61 -5.69
N GLN A 68 8.94 5.52 -7.02
CA GLN A 68 9.06 4.28 -7.79
C GLN A 68 10.51 3.79 -7.89
N VAL A 69 11.02 3.16 -6.85
CA VAL A 69 12.40 2.70 -6.77
C VAL A 69 12.63 1.34 -7.45
N ARG A 70 11.55 0.63 -7.81
CA ARG A 70 11.54 -0.52 -8.73
C ARG A 70 10.51 -0.31 -9.83
N ARG A 71 10.95 -0.25 -11.09
CA ARG A 71 10.07 0.03 -12.23
C ARG A 71 9.59 -1.25 -12.90
N ARG A 72 10.50 -2.09 -13.40
CA ARG A 72 10.20 -3.33 -14.13
C ARG A 72 11.36 -4.31 -13.97
N GLY A 73 11.39 -5.05 -12.86
CA GLY A 73 12.45 -6.02 -12.60
C GLY A 73 13.84 -5.41 -12.39
N ASP A 74 13.90 -4.10 -12.15
CA ASP A 74 15.10 -3.30 -12.09
C ASP A 74 15.05 -2.26 -10.97
N ALA A 75 16.22 -1.95 -10.39
CA ALA A 75 16.32 -1.12 -9.19
C ALA A 75 17.03 0.22 -9.41
N TYR A 76 16.46 1.27 -8.83
CA TYR A 76 17.04 2.63 -8.72
C TYR A 76 17.86 2.81 -7.44
N PHE A 77 18.00 1.77 -6.61
CA PHE A 77 18.83 1.73 -5.40
C PHE A 77 19.93 0.65 -5.48
N ASN A 78 21.01 0.77 -4.68
CA ASN A 78 22.21 -0.07 -4.88
C ASN A 78 22.14 -1.43 -4.17
N LYS A 79 21.49 -1.52 -3.00
CA LYS A 79 21.38 -2.76 -2.22
C LYS A 79 20.16 -3.59 -2.65
N SER A 80 20.07 -3.85 -3.96
CA SER A 80 18.99 -4.61 -4.58
C SER A 80 19.35 -6.09 -4.74
N LEU A 81 18.33 -6.96 -4.79
CA LEU A 81 18.47 -8.34 -5.28
C LEU A 81 18.39 -8.39 -6.82
N GLU A 82 17.68 -7.43 -7.41
CA GLU A 82 17.54 -7.25 -8.85
C GLU A 82 18.70 -6.44 -9.43
N PRO A 83 18.99 -6.61 -10.74
CA PRO A 83 19.90 -5.74 -11.45
C PRO A 83 19.53 -4.26 -11.34
N ARG A 84 20.54 -3.42 -11.50
CA ARG A 84 20.36 -1.97 -11.60
C ARG A 84 19.59 -1.63 -12.88
N THR A 85 18.76 -0.60 -12.81
CA THR A 85 18.04 -0.09 -13.98
C THR A 85 18.98 0.34 -15.10
N GLN A 86 18.50 0.15 -16.33
CA GLN A 86 19.16 0.60 -17.56
C GLN A 86 18.71 2.00 -17.98
N ASP A 87 17.94 2.70 -17.15
CA ASP A 87 17.52 4.06 -17.42
C ASP A 87 18.75 4.99 -17.57
N PRO A 88 19.02 5.55 -18.77
CA PRO A 88 20.19 6.38 -19.00
C PRO A 88 20.12 7.73 -18.27
N SER A 89 18.96 8.13 -17.76
CA SER A 89 18.79 9.35 -16.97
C SER A 89 19.13 9.17 -15.50
N LEU A 90 19.33 7.93 -15.02
CA LEU A 90 19.86 7.68 -13.68
C LEU A 90 21.36 8.00 -13.65
N GLN A 91 21.77 8.90 -12.75
CA GLN A 91 23.18 9.22 -12.58
C GLN A 91 23.98 7.94 -12.23
N PRO A 92 25.12 7.67 -12.90
CA PRO A 92 25.93 6.48 -12.64
C PRO A 92 26.30 6.33 -11.15
N GLY A 93 26.06 5.14 -10.60
CA GLY A 93 26.34 4.80 -9.20
C GLY A 93 25.42 5.43 -8.16
N PHE A 94 24.47 6.29 -8.57
CA PHE A 94 23.58 6.99 -7.64
C PHE A 94 22.58 6.03 -6.99
N ASP A 95 22.60 5.98 -5.66
CA ASP A 95 21.57 5.29 -4.87
C ASP A 95 20.44 6.27 -4.56
N THR A 96 19.43 6.31 -5.42
CA THR A 96 18.25 7.18 -5.25
C THR A 96 17.63 7.01 -3.88
N LEU A 97 17.39 5.76 -3.43
CA LEU A 97 16.65 5.51 -2.21
C LEU A 97 17.43 5.94 -0.97
N ALA A 98 18.74 5.67 -0.92
CA ALA A 98 19.59 6.13 0.18
C ALA A 98 19.63 7.66 0.27
N TYR A 99 19.84 8.36 -0.85
CA TYR A 99 19.93 9.81 -0.87
C TYR A 99 18.58 10.47 -0.53
N LEU A 100 17.49 9.95 -1.09
CA LEU A 100 16.13 10.42 -0.78
C LEU A 100 15.80 10.29 0.71
N LEU A 101 16.14 9.15 1.33
CA LEU A 101 15.91 8.94 2.77
C LEU A 101 16.71 9.92 3.63
N ASP A 102 18.00 10.14 3.31
CA ASP A 102 18.83 11.11 4.03
C ASP A 102 18.22 12.52 3.99
N LYS A 103 17.83 12.99 2.80
CA LYS A 103 17.25 14.32 2.61
C LYS A 103 15.88 14.48 3.24
N ALA A 104 14.98 13.51 3.04
CA ALA A 104 13.63 13.54 3.58
C ALA A 104 13.59 13.40 5.10
N HIS A 105 14.47 12.58 5.67
CA HIS A 105 14.53 12.38 7.13
C HIS A 105 15.27 13.51 7.83
N GLY A 106 16.24 14.13 7.16
CA GLY A 106 16.98 15.30 7.64
C GLY A 106 16.26 16.63 7.44
N SER A 107 15.17 16.68 6.67
CA SER A 107 14.40 17.91 6.45
C SER A 107 13.62 18.33 7.68
N SER A 108 13.30 19.62 7.77
CA SER A 108 12.37 20.17 8.76
C SER A 108 11.25 20.93 8.04
N PRO A 109 10.00 20.45 8.07
CA PRO A 109 9.55 19.20 8.70
C PRO A 109 10.13 17.95 8.02
N ARG A 110 10.18 16.83 8.77
CA ARG A 110 10.55 15.51 8.24
C ARG A 110 9.49 15.01 7.27
N ILE A 111 9.91 14.43 6.16
CA ILE A 111 9.04 13.82 5.15
C ILE A 111 9.19 12.29 5.22
N GLU A 112 8.07 11.57 5.19
CA GLU A 112 8.09 10.11 5.09
C GLU A 112 8.47 9.66 3.69
N VAL A 113 9.24 8.58 3.57
CA VAL A 113 9.59 7.95 2.28
C VAL A 113 9.03 6.54 2.23
N HIS A 114 8.19 6.31 1.23
CA HIS A 114 7.59 5.03 0.92
C HIS A 114 8.18 4.51 -0.38
N ALA A 115 8.88 3.38 -0.31
CA ALA A 115 9.47 2.75 -1.50
C ALA A 115 8.37 2.09 -2.34
N TRP A 116 8.05 2.68 -3.49
CA TRP A 116 7.11 2.13 -4.45
C TRP A 116 7.81 1.15 -5.37
N LEU A 117 7.26 -0.07 -5.40
CA LEU A 117 7.65 -1.11 -6.32
C LEU A 117 6.43 -1.43 -7.20
N ALA A 118 6.60 -1.39 -8.52
CA ALA A 118 5.66 -2.10 -9.39
C ALA A 118 5.78 -3.59 -9.03
N THR A 119 4.70 -4.26 -8.62
CA THR A 119 4.80 -5.57 -7.95
C THR A 119 5.10 -6.69 -8.94
N LEU A 120 4.20 -6.89 -9.90
CA LEU A 120 4.24 -8.02 -10.81
C LEU A 120 4.84 -7.72 -12.20
N PRO A 121 4.75 -6.51 -12.77
CA PRO A 121 5.43 -6.20 -14.02
C PRO A 121 6.95 -6.31 -13.88
N ILE A 122 7.57 -6.89 -14.91
CA ILE A 122 9.02 -7.12 -14.94
C ILE A 122 9.69 -6.65 -16.22
N TRP A 123 8.98 -6.44 -17.32
CA TRP A 123 9.61 -5.97 -18.55
C TRP A 123 8.58 -5.41 -19.53
N ASN A 124 8.98 -4.55 -20.48
CA ASN A 124 8.05 -4.05 -21.51
C ASN A 124 8.59 -3.90 -22.93
N SER A 125 9.83 -4.33 -23.18
CA SER A 125 10.44 -4.28 -24.51
C SER A 125 10.43 -5.65 -25.17
N LEU A 126 10.42 -5.67 -26.51
CA LEU A 126 10.66 -6.89 -27.29
C LEU A 126 12.14 -7.30 -27.26
N THR A 127 13.04 -6.35 -26.97
CA THR A 127 14.46 -6.66 -26.74
C THR A 127 14.63 -7.07 -25.28
N PRO A 128 15.20 -8.24 -24.98
CA PRO A 128 15.45 -8.65 -23.60
C PRO A 128 16.38 -7.67 -22.86
N PRO A 129 16.28 -7.56 -21.53
CA PRO A 129 17.25 -6.83 -20.71
C PRO A 129 18.66 -7.40 -20.90
N VAL A 130 19.69 -6.56 -20.78
CA VAL A 130 21.08 -6.98 -21.03
C VAL A 130 21.62 -7.88 -19.92
N ASP A 131 21.23 -7.63 -18.66
CA ASP A 131 21.71 -8.42 -17.53
C ASP A 131 21.05 -9.81 -17.54
N SER A 132 21.86 -10.87 -17.66
CA SER A 132 21.37 -12.24 -17.67
C SER A 132 20.62 -12.61 -16.39
N ASN A 133 20.92 -11.99 -15.25
CA ASN A 133 20.27 -12.26 -13.97
C ASN A 133 18.92 -11.55 -13.82
N HIS A 134 18.53 -10.72 -14.77
CA HIS A 134 17.22 -10.08 -14.75
C HIS A 134 16.10 -11.15 -14.80
N VAL A 135 15.06 -11.00 -13.98
CA VAL A 135 13.97 -11.98 -13.84
C VAL A 135 13.30 -12.35 -15.17
N PHE A 136 13.15 -11.39 -16.09
CA PHE A 136 12.69 -11.69 -17.46
C PHE A 136 13.57 -12.70 -18.20
N ASN A 137 14.91 -12.61 -18.07
CA ASN A 137 15.82 -13.53 -18.76
C ASN A 137 15.84 -14.91 -18.11
N GLN A 138 15.68 -14.97 -16.79
CA GLN A 138 15.67 -16.23 -16.02
C GLN A 138 14.31 -16.96 -16.11
N HIS A 139 13.22 -16.21 -16.14
CA HIS A 139 11.86 -16.73 -15.90
C HIS A 139 10.78 -16.22 -16.88
N GLY A 140 11.20 -15.59 -17.97
CA GLY A 140 10.34 -15.06 -19.03
C GLY A 140 10.02 -16.05 -20.15
N PRO A 141 9.79 -15.58 -21.40
CA PRO A 141 9.25 -16.40 -22.48
C PRO A 141 10.09 -17.61 -22.91
N SER A 142 11.39 -17.62 -22.60
CA SER A 142 12.30 -18.73 -22.92
C SER A 142 12.39 -19.79 -21.82
N ALA A 143 11.79 -19.55 -20.65
CA ALA A 143 11.80 -20.51 -19.56
C ALA A 143 10.70 -21.58 -19.75
N GLU A 144 10.91 -22.76 -19.17
CA GLU A 144 10.00 -23.90 -19.28
C GLU A 144 9.60 -24.42 -17.89
N GLY A 145 8.45 -25.09 -17.83
CA GLY A 145 7.94 -25.73 -16.61
C GLY A 145 7.85 -24.75 -15.44
N LYS A 146 8.33 -25.17 -14.26
CA LYS A 146 8.31 -24.36 -13.02
C LYS A 146 9.18 -23.09 -13.08
N ASN A 147 10.05 -22.96 -14.09
CA ASN A 147 10.86 -21.75 -14.25
C ASN A 147 10.13 -20.69 -15.08
N TYR A 148 9.00 -21.01 -15.72
CA TYR A 148 8.19 -20.05 -16.47
C TYR A 148 7.19 -19.33 -15.56
N TRP A 149 7.47 -18.06 -15.24
CA TRP A 149 6.72 -17.32 -14.22
C TRP A 149 5.73 -16.30 -14.76
N LEU A 150 5.65 -16.14 -16.08
CA LEU A 150 4.78 -15.14 -16.68
C LEU A 150 3.31 -15.50 -16.52
N MET A 151 2.51 -14.45 -16.37
CA MET A 151 1.06 -14.47 -16.39
C MET A 151 0.60 -14.63 -17.83
N ASP A 152 -0.08 -15.74 -18.11
CA ASP A 152 -0.68 -15.97 -19.42
C ASP A 152 -2.15 -15.54 -19.42
N SER A 153 -2.64 -15.13 -20.59
CA SER A 153 -4.05 -14.92 -20.86
C SER A 153 -4.77 -16.24 -21.21
N TYR A 154 -6.10 -16.18 -21.26
CA TYR A 154 -6.94 -17.31 -21.62
C TYR A 154 -6.71 -17.81 -23.05
N ASP A 155 -6.26 -16.97 -23.96
CA ASP A 155 -5.89 -17.34 -25.33
C ASP A 155 -4.39 -17.64 -25.53
N GLY A 156 -3.58 -17.53 -24.46
CA GLY A 156 -2.17 -17.94 -24.47
C GLY A 156 -1.19 -16.82 -24.82
N ALA A 157 -1.62 -15.55 -24.82
CA ALA A 157 -0.69 -14.42 -24.83
C ALA A 157 0.01 -14.31 -23.47
N ASN A 158 1.29 -13.97 -23.47
CA ASN A 158 2.12 -13.81 -22.28
C ASN A 158 2.56 -12.35 -22.05
N ARG A 159 1.88 -11.42 -22.73
CA ARG A 159 2.18 -9.99 -22.71
C ARG A 159 0.89 -9.17 -22.69
N SER A 160 0.68 -8.42 -21.61
CA SER A 160 -0.49 -7.55 -21.45
C SER A 160 -0.17 -6.17 -21.98
N GLY A 161 -0.70 -5.84 -23.15
CA GLY A 161 -0.27 -4.67 -23.91
C GLY A 161 1.23 -4.75 -24.21
N ALA A 162 2.02 -3.89 -23.57
CA ALA A 162 3.47 -3.90 -23.70
C ALA A 162 4.18 -4.69 -22.59
N ASP A 163 3.51 -5.04 -21.49
CA ASP A 163 4.18 -5.53 -20.28
C ASP A 163 4.19 -7.05 -20.18
N TYR A 164 5.33 -7.58 -19.72
CA TYR A 164 5.48 -8.94 -19.20
C TYR A 164 5.32 -8.89 -17.68
N VAL A 165 4.45 -9.75 -17.15
CA VAL A 165 3.96 -9.67 -15.78
C VAL A 165 4.07 -11.05 -15.13
N LEU A 166 4.53 -11.10 -13.88
CA LEU A 166 4.59 -12.33 -13.09
C LEU A 166 3.19 -12.79 -12.67
N ASP A 167 2.94 -14.10 -12.67
CA ASP A 167 1.66 -14.67 -12.23
C ASP A 167 1.64 -14.81 -10.69
N PRO A 168 0.70 -14.16 -9.96
CA PRO A 168 0.62 -14.29 -8.51
C PRO A 168 0.13 -15.66 -8.05
N GLY A 169 -0.35 -16.51 -8.97
CA GLY A 169 -0.61 -17.93 -8.73
C GLY A 169 0.61 -18.83 -8.93
N HIS A 170 1.77 -18.30 -9.34
CA HIS A 170 3.01 -19.06 -9.41
C HIS A 170 3.80 -18.95 -8.08
N PRO A 171 3.99 -20.03 -7.31
CA PRO A 171 4.56 -19.93 -5.96
C PRO A 171 5.97 -19.31 -5.93
N ASP A 172 6.86 -19.74 -6.83
CA ASP A 172 8.23 -19.22 -6.84
C ASP A 172 8.29 -17.73 -7.26
N ALA A 173 7.35 -17.27 -8.09
CA ALA A 173 7.25 -15.87 -8.49
C ALA A 173 6.76 -15.00 -7.32
N VAL A 174 5.86 -15.55 -6.49
CA VAL A 174 5.40 -14.91 -5.25
C VAL A 174 6.56 -14.77 -4.25
N ASP A 175 7.32 -15.83 -4.00
CA ASP A 175 8.46 -15.79 -3.08
C ASP A 175 9.52 -14.79 -3.57
N TYR A 176 9.87 -14.84 -4.86
CA TYR A 176 10.73 -13.85 -5.50
C TYR A 176 10.24 -12.41 -5.29
N THR A 177 8.95 -12.16 -5.48
CA THR A 177 8.35 -10.83 -5.35
C THR A 177 8.39 -10.35 -3.90
N VAL A 178 8.05 -11.22 -2.94
CA VAL A 178 8.13 -10.93 -1.49
C VAL A 178 9.54 -10.54 -1.09
N ASP A 179 10.55 -11.26 -1.59
CA ASP A 179 11.95 -11.00 -1.28
C ASP A 179 12.38 -9.58 -1.70
N GLN A 180 11.84 -9.02 -2.78
CA GLN A 180 12.14 -7.64 -3.19
C GLN A 180 11.69 -6.63 -2.14
N TYR A 181 10.47 -6.78 -1.63
CA TYR A 181 9.93 -5.92 -0.58
C TYR A 181 10.69 -6.09 0.74
N VAL A 182 10.89 -7.33 1.18
CA VAL A 182 11.58 -7.64 2.43
C VAL A 182 13.04 -7.19 2.39
N ASN A 183 13.69 -7.26 1.24
CA ASN A 183 15.04 -6.75 1.05
C ASN A 183 15.09 -5.22 1.22
N VAL A 184 14.15 -4.47 0.62
CA VAL A 184 14.07 -3.01 0.86
C VAL A 184 13.89 -2.72 2.35
N VAL A 185 12.98 -3.44 3.03
CA VAL A 185 12.77 -3.29 4.48
C VAL A 185 14.02 -3.65 5.29
N ARG A 186 14.85 -4.57 4.81
CA ARG A 186 16.10 -4.94 5.50
C ARG A 186 17.23 -3.94 5.30
N GLN A 187 17.33 -3.36 4.10
CA GLN A 187 18.52 -2.62 3.67
C GLN A 187 18.40 -1.10 3.86
N TYR A 188 17.18 -0.57 3.92
CA TYR A 188 16.90 0.87 3.94
C TYR A 188 15.91 1.22 5.05
N PRO A 189 16.12 2.31 5.81
CA PRO A 189 15.22 2.74 6.88
C PRO A 189 13.95 3.43 6.34
N VAL A 190 13.30 2.86 5.32
CA VAL A 190 12.05 3.38 4.76
C VAL A 190 10.95 3.49 5.82
N ASP A 191 10.11 4.51 5.71
CA ASP A 191 8.88 4.64 6.51
C ASP A 191 7.83 3.64 6.07
N GLY A 192 7.82 3.33 4.77
CA GLY A 192 6.94 2.31 4.22
C GLY A 192 7.43 1.68 2.93
N ILE A 193 6.79 0.57 2.59
CA ILE A 193 6.80 -0.03 1.26
C ILE A 193 5.42 0.15 0.63
N HIS A 194 5.40 0.35 -0.68
CA HIS A 194 4.20 0.65 -1.43
C HIS A 194 4.06 -0.29 -2.63
N LEU A 195 2.99 -1.08 -2.62
CA LEU A 195 2.68 -2.09 -3.63
C LEU A 195 1.79 -1.49 -4.70
N ASP A 196 2.29 -1.39 -5.93
CA ASP A 196 1.49 -1.07 -7.10
C ASP A 196 1.36 -2.30 -8.00
N LEU A 197 0.29 -2.39 -8.79
CA LEU A 197 0.04 -3.51 -9.71
C LEU A 197 0.08 -4.89 -9.02
N VAL A 198 -0.34 -4.95 -7.75
CA VAL A 198 -0.60 -6.19 -6.99
C VAL A 198 -2.00 -6.72 -7.34
N ARG A 199 -2.14 -7.21 -8.57
CA ARG A 199 -3.41 -7.64 -9.17
C ARG A 199 -3.19 -8.44 -10.46
N TYR A 200 -4.23 -9.11 -10.96
CA TYR A 200 -4.22 -9.63 -12.33
C TYR A 200 -4.42 -8.48 -13.34
N MET A 201 -4.03 -8.72 -14.60
CA MET A 201 -4.09 -7.71 -15.65
C MET A 201 -5.47 -7.55 -16.31
N GLY A 202 -6.40 -8.46 -16.01
CA GLY A 202 -7.77 -8.47 -16.52
C GLY A 202 -8.45 -9.83 -16.26
N PRO A 203 -9.75 -9.95 -16.57
CA PRO A 203 -10.51 -11.18 -16.29
C PRO A 203 -9.97 -12.38 -17.08
N GLU A 204 -9.37 -12.15 -18.24
CA GLU A 204 -8.76 -13.15 -19.09
C GLU A 204 -7.36 -13.58 -18.66
N TRP A 205 -6.75 -12.97 -17.63
CA TRP A 205 -5.38 -13.26 -17.21
C TRP A 205 -5.28 -14.23 -16.03
N GLY A 206 -4.12 -14.87 -15.88
CA GLY A 206 -3.79 -15.75 -14.76
C GLY A 206 -3.69 -17.23 -15.11
N TYR A 207 -3.49 -17.54 -16.38
CA TYR A 207 -3.51 -18.89 -16.94
C TYR A 207 -2.12 -19.51 -17.05
N ASN A 208 -1.15 -19.05 -16.24
CA ASN A 208 0.15 -19.71 -16.14
C ASN A 208 -0.03 -21.24 -15.90
N PRO A 209 0.75 -22.10 -16.58
CA PRO A 209 0.59 -23.56 -16.48
C PRO A 209 0.65 -24.09 -15.03
N THR A 210 1.56 -23.57 -14.21
CA THR A 210 1.68 -23.94 -12.79
C THR A 210 0.45 -23.48 -12.00
N SER A 211 -0.05 -22.26 -12.24
CA SER A 211 -1.29 -21.77 -11.62
C SER A 211 -2.48 -22.69 -11.95
N LEU A 212 -2.61 -23.12 -13.21
CA LEU A 212 -3.68 -24.03 -13.63
C LEU A 212 -3.58 -25.42 -12.99
N GLU A 213 -2.36 -25.95 -12.85
CA GLU A 213 -2.14 -27.24 -12.16
C GLU A 213 -2.57 -27.15 -10.70
N ARG A 214 -2.14 -26.10 -9.99
CA ARG A 214 -2.53 -25.84 -8.60
C ARG A 214 -4.03 -25.73 -8.44
N TYR A 215 -4.68 -24.93 -9.28
CA TYR A 215 -6.13 -24.76 -9.27
C TYR A 215 -6.88 -26.09 -9.46
N ARG A 216 -6.49 -26.91 -10.45
CA ARG A 216 -7.15 -28.22 -10.68
C ARG A 216 -6.98 -29.14 -9.48
N LYS A 217 -5.80 -29.15 -8.86
CA LYS A 217 -5.52 -29.96 -7.66
C LYS A 217 -6.35 -29.52 -6.45
N GLU A 218 -6.50 -28.21 -6.24
CA GLU A 218 -7.28 -27.65 -5.12
C GLU A 218 -8.79 -27.77 -5.33
N SER A 219 -9.27 -27.50 -6.54
CA SER A 219 -10.70 -27.45 -6.87
C SER A 219 -11.30 -28.81 -7.22
N GLY A 220 -10.47 -29.78 -7.63
CA GLY A 220 -10.91 -31.06 -8.19
C GLY A 220 -11.52 -30.95 -9.60
N THR A 221 -11.43 -29.77 -10.23
CA THR A 221 -11.96 -29.54 -11.58
C THR A 221 -11.02 -30.10 -12.66
N THR A 222 -11.60 -30.45 -13.80
CA THR A 222 -10.87 -30.89 -15.00
C THR A 222 -11.02 -29.86 -16.11
N GLY A 223 -9.94 -29.55 -16.84
CA GLY A 223 -9.96 -28.63 -17.98
C GLY A 223 -9.43 -27.23 -17.68
N LYS A 224 -9.64 -26.30 -18.61
CA LYS A 224 -9.25 -24.88 -18.47
C LYS A 224 -10.48 -24.09 -17.98
N PRO A 225 -10.45 -23.41 -16.82
CA PRO A 225 -11.60 -22.67 -16.32
C PRO A 225 -11.91 -21.46 -17.22
N ARG A 226 -13.19 -21.13 -17.38
CA ARG A 226 -13.58 -19.90 -18.09
C ARG A 226 -13.16 -18.65 -17.29
N PRO A 227 -12.83 -17.53 -17.95
CA PRO A 227 -12.46 -16.29 -17.26
C PRO A 227 -13.45 -15.79 -16.21
N ASP A 228 -14.76 -16.01 -16.45
CA ASP A 228 -15.89 -15.60 -15.62
C ASP A 228 -16.40 -16.70 -14.68
N ASP A 229 -15.70 -17.83 -14.57
CA ASP A 229 -16.04 -18.89 -13.63
C ASP A 229 -15.84 -18.36 -12.18
N PRO A 230 -16.89 -18.34 -11.33
CA PRO A 230 -16.78 -17.79 -9.98
C PRO A 230 -15.73 -18.48 -9.11
N GLN A 231 -15.56 -19.80 -9.23
CA GLN A 231 -14.57 -20.56 -8.47
C GLN A 231 -13.14 -20.19 -8.89
N TRP A 232 -12.92 -19.97 -10.19
CA TRP A 232 -11.65 -19.50 -10.71
C TRP A 232 -11.33 -18.06 -10.32
N MET A 233 -12.33 -17.18 -10.35
CA MET A 233 -12.19 -15.80 -9.87
C MET A 233 -11.85 -15.75 -8.38
N ASP A 234 -12.53 -16.56 -7.55
CA ASP A 234 -12.24 -16.67 -6.11
C ASP A 234 -10.82 -17.21 -5.86
N TRP A 235 -10.40 -18.25 -6.59
CA TRP A 235 -9.05 -18.80 -6.45
C TRP A 235 -7.97 -17.78 -6.80
N ARG A 236 -8.17 -17.00 -7.87
CA ARG A 236 -7.25 -15.92 -8.28
C ARG A 236 -7.19 -14.80 -7.25
N ARG A 237 -8.33 -14.31 -6.75
CA ARG A 237 -8.36 -13.31 -5.65
C ARG A 237 -7.52 -13.77 -4.46
N LYS A 238 -7.73 -15.02 -4.04
CA LYS A 238 -6.97 -15.63 -2.94
C LYS A 238 -5.45 -15.67 -3.20
N GLN A 239 -4.98 -15.81 -4.44
CA GLN A 239 -3.54 -15.75 -4.74
C GLN A 239 -2.97 -14.34 -4.47
N VAL A 240 -3.73 -13.29 -4.81
CA VAL A 240 -3.33 -11.90 -4.50
C VAL A 240 -3.35 -11.67 -2.99
N ASP A 241 -4.35 -12.20 -2.27
CA ASP A 241 -4.41 -12.12 -0.80
C ASP A 241 -3.22 -12.82 -0.13
N HIS A 242 -2.79 -13.98 -0.66
CA HIS A 242 -1.60 -14.67 -0.18
C HIS A 242 -0.33 -13.83 -0.35
N LEU A 243 -0.15 -13.23 -1.52
CA LEU A 243 0.97 -12.32 -1.77
C LEU A 243 0.96 -11.13 -0.79
N MET A 244 -0.18 -10.44 -0.64
CA MET A 244 -0.34 -9.33 0.29
C MET A 244 -0.01 -9.74 1.74
N ARG A 245 -0.59 -10.84 2.19
CA ARG A 245 -0.38 -11.37 3.56
C ARG A 245 1.08 -11.74 3.81
N LYS A 246 1.74 -12.34 2.82
CA LYS A 246 3.15 -12.75 2.94
C LYS A 246 4.06 -11.53 2.99
N VAL A 247 3.89 -10.55 2.11
CA VAL A 247 4.63 -9.27 2.16
C VAL A 247 4.43 -8.59 3.51
N TYR A 248 3.18 -8.48 3.99
CA TYR A 248 2.87 -7.81 5.26
C TYR A 248 3.55 -8.50 6.45
N LEU A 249 3.31 -9.81 6.63
CA LEU A 249 3.82 -10.53 7.80
C LEU A 249 5.33 -10.66 7.79
N GLU A 250 5.97 -10.84 6.62
CA GLU A 250 7.43 -10.86 6.51
C GLU A 250 8.05 -9.49 6.83
N SER A 251 7.46 -8.40 6.33
CA SER A 251 7.95 -7.05 6.56
C SER A 251 7.80 -6.62 8.02
N VAL A 252 6.61 -6.84 8.62
CA VAL A 252 6.31 -6.49 10.01
C VAL A 252 7.07 -7.39 11.00
N ALA A 253 7.36 -8.65 10.64
CA ALA A 253 8.25 -9.48 11.45
C ALA A 253 9.68 -8.92 11.55
N LEU A 254 10.13 -8.23 10.50
CA LEU A 254 11.47 -7.63 10.41
C LEU A 254 11.54 -6.23 11.04
N ARG A 255 10.58 -5.36 10.73
CA ARG A 255 10.41 -4.02 11.32
C ARG A 255 8.93 -3.76 11.60
N PRO A 256 8.46 -3.94 12.86
CA PRO A 256 7.05 -3.77 13.21
C PRO A 256 6.43 -2.41 12.86
N GLU A 257 7.26 -1.36 12.85
CA GLU A 257 6.89 0.01 12.56
C GLU A 257 6.75 0.33 11.07
N VAL A 258 7.27 -0.51 10.17
CA VAL A 258 7.22 -0.24 8.72
C VAL A 258 5.77 -0.24 8.25
N LYS A 259 5.40 0.76 7.44
CA LYS A 259 4.07 0.85 6.83
C LYS A 259 4.03 0.02 5.54
N VAL A 260 2.99 -0.78 5.38
CA VAL A 260 2.72 -1.54 4.16
C VAL A 260 1.51 -0.90 3.50
N SER A 261 1.72 -0.32 2.32
CA SER A 261 0.66 0.37 1.59
C SER A 261 0.48 -0.20 0.19
N ALA A 262 -0.68 0.04 -0.44
CA ALA A 262 -0.94 -0.40 -1.80
C ALA A 262 -1.70 0.63 -2.63
N ALA A 263 -1.30 0.82 -3.88
CA ALA A 263 -2.12 1.47 -4.91
C ALA A 263 -3.16 0.48 -5.40
N VAL A 264 -4.43 0.85 -5.31
CA VAL A 264 -5.55 -0.06 -5.62
C VAL A 264 -6.53 0.55 -6.61
N ILE A 265 -7.34 -0.31 -7.20
CA ILE A 265 -8.21 0.05 -8.31
C ILE A 265 -9.54 0.60 -7.78
N ALA A 266 -9.92 1.76 -8.32
CA ALA A 266 -11.20 2.43 -8.14
C ALA A 266 -11.85 2.71 -9.51
N TRP A 267 -11.93 1.68 -10.36
CA TRP A 267 -12.43 1.83 -11.73
C TRP A 267 -13.95 1.82 -11.82
N GLY A 268 -14.50 2.74 -12.62
CA GLY A 268 -15.93 2.81 -12.91
C GLY A 268 -16.75 3.26 -11.70
N LYS A 269 -18.05 2.96 -11.73
CA LYS A 269 -19.01 3.35 -10.68
C LYS A 269 -18.58 2.84 -9.30
N GLY A 270 -18.47 3.75 -8.33
CA GLY A 270 -18.15 3.41 -6.94
C GLY A 270 -19.33 2.74 -6.20
N PRO A 271 -19.07 1.84 -5.26
CA PRO A 271 -20.11 1.09 -4.55
C PRO A 271 -20.68 1.86 -3.37
N SER A 272 -21.93 1.59 -3.03
CA SER A 272 -22.60 2.08 -1.81
C SER A 272 -22.74 1.00 -0.74
N THR A 273 -22.60 -0.26 -1.12
CA THR A 273 -22.69 -1.44 -0.24
C THR A 273 -21.55 -2.41 -0.50
N LEU A 274 -21.29 -3.31 0.45
CA LEU A 274 -20.32 -4.39 0.28
C LEU A 274 -20.69 -5.35 -0.87
N GLU A 275 -21.98 -5.54 -1.12
CA GLU A 275 -22.45 -6.34 -2.26
C GLU A 275 -22.08 -5.67 -3.58
N GLU A 276 -22.32 -4.36 -3.71
CA GLU A 276 -21.92 -3.58 -4.88
C GLU A 276 -20.39 -3.56 -5.04
N TYR A 277 -19.62 -3.49 -3.94
CA TYR A 277 -18.15 -3.59 -3.99
C TYR A 277 -17.72 -4.93 -4.61
N ARG A 278 -18.34 -6.04 -4.21
CA ARG A 278 -18.06 -7.38 -4.77
C ARG A 278 -18.50 -7.55 -6.23
N GLN A 279 -19.30 -6.64 -6.75
CA GLN A 279 -19.68 -6.59 -8.17
C GLN A 279 -18.83 -5.57 -8.96
N SER A 280 -18.09 -4.70 -8.28
CA SER A 280 -17.27 -3.66 -8.89
C SER A 280 -16.01 -4.22 -9.57
N ARG A 281 -15.45 -3.42 -10.49
CA ARG A 281 -14.30 -3.78 -11.34
C ARG A 281 -13.04 -4.20 -10.57
N PRO A 282 -12.62 -3.58 -9.43
CA PRO A 282 -11.47 -4.10 -8.67
C PRO A 282 -11.66 -5.57 -8.26
N TYR A 283 -12.87 -5.94 -7.83
CA TYR A 283 -13.16 -7.29 -7.37
C TYR A 283 -13.30 -8.30 -8.53
N THR A 284 -13.96 -7.90 -9.62
CA THR A 284 -14.39 -8.81 -10.70
C THR A 284 -13.46 -8.87 -11.90
N GLU A 285 -12.74 -7.79 -12.23
CA GLU A 285 -11.90 -7.73 -13.43
C GLU A 285 -10.43 -7.99 -13.12
N VAL A 286 -9.93 -7.55 -11.97
CA VAL A 286 -8.49 -7.60 -11.64
C VAL A 286 -8.18 -8.36 -10.35
N MET A 287 -9.20 -8.93 -9.71
CA MET A 287 -9.08 -9.79 -8.53
C MET A 287 -8.38 -9.10 -7.35
N GLN A 288 -8.68 -7.83 -7.13
CA GLN A 288 -8.04 -6.99 -6.12
C GLN A 288 -9.05 -6.62 -5.01
N ASP A 289 -9.31 -7.55 -4.07
CA ASP A 289 -10.20 -7.33 -2.91
C ASP A 289 -9.52 -6.51 -1.80
N TRP A 290 -9.22 -5.26 -2.12
CA TRP A 290 -8.56 -4.35 -1.19
C TRP A 290 -9.40 -4.00 0.05
N ASN A 291 -10.74 -4.08 -0.03
CA ASN A 291 -11.60 -3.96 1.16
C ASN A 291 -11.37 -5.13 2.12
N GLY A 292 -11.26 -6.35 1.59
CA GLY A 292 -10.87 -7.54 2.35
C GLY A 292 -9.50 -7.40 3.01
N TRP A 293 -8.52 -6.79 2.33
CA TRP A 293 -7.18 -6.57 2.90
C TRP A 293 -7.17 -5.66 4.12
N LEU A 294 -7.95 -4.57 4.06
CA LEU A 294 -8.15 -3.64 5.19
C LEU A 294 -8.83 -4.36 6.36
N GLN A 295 -9.89 -5.12 6.08
CA GLN A 295 -10.64 -5.87 7.10
C GLN A 295 -9.79 -6.97 7.76
N GLU A 296 -8.97 -7.68 6.98
CA GLU A 296 -8.07 -8.69 7.51
C GLU A 296 -6.89 -8.07 8.27
N GLY A 297 -6.50 -6.85 7.93
CA GLY A 297 -5.35 -6.16 8.51
C GLY A 297 -4.01 -6.60 7.91
N ILE A 298 -4.00 -6.93 6.62
CA ILE A 298 -2.78 -7.29 5.85
C ILE A 298 -2.27 -6.13 4.97
N VAL A 299 -2.76 -4.92 5.25
CA VAL A 299 -2.30 -3.65 4.71
C VAL A 299 -2.54 -2.57 5.77
N ASP A 300 -1.70 -1.55 5.81
CA ASP A 300 -1.80 -0.44 6.75
C ASP A 300 -2.51 0.78 6.13
N LEU A 301 -2.23 1.02 4.86
CA LEU A 301 -2.75 2.15 4.10
C LEU A 301 -3.09 1.70 2.68
N VAL A 302 -4.34 1.88 2.28
CA VAL A 302 -4.75 1.71 0.89
C VAL A 302 -4.88 3.08 0.23
N LEU A 303 -4.38 3.19 -1.00
CA LEU A 303 -4.49 4.39 -1.82
C LEU A 303 -5.24 4.08 -3.12
N PRO A 304 -6.57 4.20 -3.14
CA PRO A 304 -7.35 4.00 -4.34
C PRO A 304 -6.94 5.01 -5.42
N MET A 305 -6.69 4.52 -6.63
CA MET A 305 -6.38 5.34 -7.80
C MET A 305 -7.66 5.93 -8.35
N ASN A 306 -8.20 6.94 -7.67
CA ASN A 306 -9.38 7.72 -8.07
C ASN A 306 -9.03 8.65 -9.26
N TYR A 307 -8.52 8.07 -10.34
CA TYR A 307 -8.00 8.76 -11.52
C TYR A 307 -9.14 9.14 -12.47
N ASP A 308 -10.10 9.88 -11.93
CA ASP A 308 -11.28 10.35 -12.63
C ASP A 308 -11.10 11.80 -13.08
N ARG A 309 -11.62 12.11 -14.27
CA ARG A 309 -11.62 13.46 -14.84
C ARG A 309 -12.79 14.26 -14.29
N GLU A 310 -12.49 15.35 -13.59
CA GLU A 310 -13.47 16.27 -13.04
C GLU A 310 -14.40 16.88 -14.11
N HIS A 311 -13.87 17.10 -15.31
CA HIS A 311 -14.61 17.68 -16.44
C HIS A 311 -15.48 16.67 -17.20
N VAL A 312 -15.45 15.38 -16.84
CA VAL A 312 -16.29 14.34 -17.43
C VAL A 312 -17.39 13.97 -16.41
N PRO A 313 -18.68 14.25 -16.69
CA PRO A 313 -19.76 14.10 -15.70
C PRO A 313 -19.80 12.73 -15.00
N ASP A 314 -19.68 11.65 -15.75
CA ASP A 314 -19.73 10.29 -15.20
C ASP A 314 -18.52 10.01 -14.29
N GLN A 315 -17.31 10.41 -14.70
CA GLN A 315 -16.09 10.21 -13.90
C GLN A 315 -16.12 11.07 -12.64
N LYS A 316 -16.61 12.31 -12.71
CA LYS A 316 -16.83 13.12 -11.51
C LYS A 316 -17.77 12.41 -10.52
N GLN A 317 -18.85 11.80 -11.01
CA GLN A 317 -19.77 11.05 -10.17
C GLN A 317 -19.10 9.80 -9.58
N TRP A 318 -18.30 9.08 -10.35
CA TRP A 318 -17.56 7.91 -9.88
C TRP A 318 -16.55 8.27 -8.78
N TYR A 319 -15.82 9.37 -8.95
CA TYR A 319 -14.94 9.91 -7.92
C TYR A 319 -15.70 10.14 -6.61
N ASP A 320 -16.83 10.85 -6.69
CA ASP A 320 -17.66 11.19 -5.51
C ASP A 320 -18.21 9.93 -4.82
N GLN A 321 -18.57 8.89 -5.58
CA GLN A 321 -19.01 7.59 -5.04
C GLN A 321 -17.88 6.84 -4.35
N TRP A 322 -16.71 6.76 -4.96
CA TRP A 322 -15.56 6.06 -4.38
C TRP A 322 -15.09 6.71 -3.09
N ILE A 323 -14.89 8.03 -3.06
CA ILE A 323 -14.45 8.70 -1.83
C ILE A 323 -15.50 8.60 -0.72
N ALA A 324 -16.80 8.49 -1.05
CA ALA A 324 -17.85 8.26 -0.05
C ALA A 324 -17.73 6.85 0.55
N TRP A 325 -17.53 5.83 -0.28
CA TRP A 325 -17.28 4.46 0.16
C TRP A 325 -16.02 4.36 1.03
N GLU A 326 -14.91 4.94 0.57
CA GLU A 326 -13.60 4.89 1.22
C GLU A 326 -13.63 5.48 2.63
N LYS A 327 -14.28 6.63 2.82
CA LYS A 327 -14.41 7.28 4.14
C LYS A 327 -15.04 6.35 5.19
N ASP A 328 -15.99 5.52 4.76
CA ASP A 328 -16.80 4.69 5.64
C ASP A 328 -16.28 3.24 5.78
N ASN A 329 -15.25 2.83 5.02
CA ASN A 329 -14.78 1.44 4.93
C ASN A 329 -13.27 1.29 5.20
N GLN A 330 -12.73 2.07 6.14
CA GLN A 330 -11.31 2.00 6.51
C GLN A 330 -10.95 0.82 7.43
N HIS A 331 -11.93 0.17 8.08
CA HIS A 331 -11.75 -1.03 8.92
C HIS A 331 -10.64 -0.94 10.00
N GLY A 332 -10.47 0.22 10.64
CA GLY A 332 -9.38 0.41 11.62
C GLY A 332 -7.98 0.43 11.00
N ARG A 333 -7.93 0.76 9.71
CA ARG A 333 -6.74 1.07 8.91
C ARG A 333 -6.89 2.45 8.29
N HIS A 334 -5.98 2.82 7.40
CA HIS A 334 -6.03 4.10 6.71
C HIS A 334 -6.40 3.93 5.24
N ILE A 335 -7.20 4.85 4.72
CA ILE A 335 -7.38 5.10 3.29
C ILE A 335 -7.02 6.55 2.99
N ALA A 336 -6.20 6.77 1.96
CA ALA A 336 -5.95 8.07 1.38
C ALA A 336 -6.35 8.07 -0.10
N ALA A 337 -7.23 8.99 -0.50
CA ALA A 337 -7.67 9.04 -1.90
C ALA A 337 -6.50 9.37 -2.82
N GLY A 338 -6.50 8.79 -4.02
CA GLY A 338 -5.48 9.02 -5.03
C GLY A 338 -5.99 9.80 -6.24
N PRO A 339 -6.21 11.12 -6.18
CA PRO A 339 -6.59 11.91 -7.35
C PRO A 339 -5.52 11.86 -8.44
N GLY A 340 -5.97 11.61 -9.68
CA GLY A 340 -5.13 11.71 -10.88
C GLY A 340 -5.01 13.16 -11.33
N ILE A 341 -4.19 13.96 -10.66
CA ILE A 341 -4.05 15.40 -10.94
C ILE A 341 -3.55 15.68 -12.36
N TYR A 342 -2.74 14.79 -12.94
CA TYR A 342 -2.31 14.85 -14.35
C TYR A 342 -3.47 14.80 -15.37
N LEU A 343 -4.65 14.29 -14.97
CA LEU A 343 -5.85 14.23 -15.82
C LEU A 343 -6.74 15.47 -15.71
N ASN A 344 -6.42 16.38 -14.79
CA ASN A 344 -7.33 17.44 -14.35
C ASN A 344 -6.66 18.82 -14.46
N SER A 345 -7.48 19.87 -14.57
CA SER A 345 -6.97 21.23 -14.38
C SER A 345 -6.60 21.44 -12.92
N ILE A 346 -5.88 22.52 -12.61
CA ILE A 346 -5.60 22.91 -11.22
C ILE A 346 -6.91 23.05 -10.43
N GLU A 347 -7.91 23.75 -10.97
CA GLU A 347 -9.23 23.92 -10.35
C GLU A 347 -9.89 22.56 -10.07
N GLY A 348 -9.89 21.64 -11.05
CA GLY A 348 -10.50 20.34 -10.88
C GLY A 348 -9.80 19.48 -9.82
N SER A 349 -8.47 19.54 -9.77
CA SER A 349 -7.67 18.88 -8.75
C SER A 349 -7.95 19.44 -7.35
N LEU A 350 -8.02 20.77 -7.18
CA LEU A 350 -8.39 21.40 -5.91
C LEU A 350 -9.81 20.99 -5.47
N ALA A 351 -10.76 20.92 -6.40
CA ALA A 351 -12.12 20.48 -6.12
C ALA A 351 -12.17 19.01 -5.64
N GLN A 352 -11.43 18.12 -6.30
CA GLN A 352 -11.32 16.71 -5.91
C GLN A 352 -10.68 16.54 -4.52
N ILE A 353 -9.57 17.24 -4.24
CA ILE A 353 -8.90 17.21 -2.93
C ILE A 353 -9.85 17.73 -1.85
N GLY A 354 -10.54 18.86 -2.09
CA GLY A 354 -11.49 19.43 -1.13
C GLY A 354 -12.63 18.46 -0.80
N ARG A 355 -13.17 17.73 -1.79
CA ARG A 355 -14.20 16.72 -1.55
C ARG A 355 -13.67 15.48 -0.84
N ALA A 356 -12.42 15.09 -1.07
CA ALA A 356 -11.76 14.00 -0.32
C ALA A 356 -11.57 14.37 1.16
N GLN A 357 -11.19 15.62 1.46
CA GLN A 357 -10.99 16.13 2.82
C GLN A 357 -12.31 16.31 3.60
N ALA A 358 -13.42 16.58 2.91
CA ALA A 358 -14.73 16.72 3.53
C ALA A 358 -15.21 15.40 4.17
N PRO A 359 -16.00 15.44 5.27
CA PRO A 359 -16.53 14.22 5.88
C PRO A 359 -17.51 13.49 4.95
N SER A 360 -17.75 12.21 5.21
CA SER A 360 -18.90 11.49 4.69
C SER A 360 -20.18 11.95 5.39
N GLU A 361 -21.35 11.49 4.92
CA GLU A 361 -22.63 11.73 5.60
C GLU A 361 -22.64 11.21 7.05
N LYS A 362 -21.79 10.23 7.36
CA LYS A 362 -21.61 9.67 8.71
C LYS A 362 -20.59 10.43 9.57
N GLY A 363 -19.95 11.46 9.02
CA GLY A 363 -18.91 12.22 9.71
C GLY A 363 -17.51 11.60 9.65
N ASN A 364 -17.32 10.52 8.89
CA ASN A 364 -16.00 9.90 8.74
C ASN A 364 -15.14 10.66 7.73
N HIS A 365 -13.83 10.67 7.94
CA HIS A 365 -12.88 11.33 7.06
C HIS A 365 -11.87 10.32 6.51
N LEU A 366 -11.40 10.56 5.28
CA LEU A 366 -10.20 9.90 4.79
C LEU A 366 -9.00 10.30 5.65
N THR A 367 -8.02 9.41 5.72
CA THR A 367 -6.74 9.69 6.38
C THR A 367 -5.97 10.80 5.65
N GLY A 368 -6.20 10.94 4.34
CA GLY A 368 -5.62 12.02 3.55
C GLY A 368 -5.72 11.79 2.05
N VAL A 369 -4.74 12.30 1.29
CA VAL A 369 -4.65 12.20 -0.16
C VAL A 369 -3.22 11.94 -0.63
N SER A 370 -3.10 11.27 -1.78
CA SER A 370 -1.84 11.12 -2.51
C SER A 370 -2.04 11.54 -3.95
N LEU A 371 -1.22 12.45 -4.46
CA LEU A 371 -1.44 13.10 -5.75
C LEU A 371 -0.61 12.39 -6.82
N TYR A 372 -1.28 11.84 -7.84
CA TYR A 372 -0.60 11.24 -9.00
C TYR A 372 -0.64 12.19 -10.20
N CYS A 373 0.48 12.64 -10.78
CA CYS A 373 1.85 12.40 -10.35
C CYS A 373 2.62 13.71 -10.12
N TYR A 374 3.77 13.61 -9.43
CA TYR A 374 4.66 14.72 -9.13
C TYR A 374 5.19 15.43 -10.40
N ALA A 375 5.44 14.67 -11.46
CA ALA A 375 6.04 15.19 -12.69
C ALA A 375 5.05 16.03 -13.51
N GLU A 376 3.79 15.59 -13.60
CA GLU A 376 2.72 16.23 -14.36
C GLU A 376 1.57 16.57 -13.43
N THR A 377 1.48 17.84 -13.03
CA THR A 377 0.55 18.28 -11.98
C THR A 377 -0.80 18.80 -12.49
N ASP A 378 -0.96 18.91 -13.81
CA ASP A 378 -2.20 19.33 -14.45
C ASP A 378 -2.24 18.91 -15.93
N LYS A 379 -3.44 18.85 -16.50
CA LYS A 379 -3.69 18.49 -17.91
C LYS A 379 -3.41 19.61 -18.92
N ASP A 380 -3.26 20.84 -18.45
CA ASP A 380 -3.18 22.06 -19.27
C ASP A 380 -1.73 22.53 -19.49
N ASN A 381 -0.74 21.68 -19.11
CA ASN A 381 0.69 21.93 -19.20
C ASN A 381 1.13 23.20 -18.45
N LEU A 382 0.50 23.51 -17.33
CA LEU A 382 0.93 24.59 -16.45
C LEU A 382 2.16 24.17 -15.65
N SER A 383 2.89 25.15 -15.13
CA SER A 383 4.08 24.86 -14.33
C SER A 383 3.70 24.20 -13.00
N ARG A 384 4.48 23.21 -12.55
CA ARG A 384 4.37 22.62 -11.21
C ARG A 384 4.37 23.65 -10.09
N SER A 385 5.18 24.71 -10.21
CA SER A 385 5.20 25.82 -9.25
C SER A 385 3.84 26.51 -9.09
N LEU A 386 3.07 26.60 -10.18
CA LEU A 386 1.72 27.19 -10.14
C LEU A 386 0.75 26.27 -9.40
N PHE A 387 0.83 24.96 -9.61
CA PHE A 387 0.05 23.99 -8.85
C PHE A 387 0.40 24.01 -7.36
N ILE A 388 1.70 24.03 -7.01
CA ILE A 388 2.16 24.14 -5.61
C ILE A 388 1.65 25.43 -4.95
N HIS A 389 1.72 26.56 -5.67
CA HIS A 389 1.14 27.81 -5.20
C HIS A 389 -0.36 27.67 -4.98
N ALA A 390 -1.07 27.02 -5.90
CA ALA A 390 -2.51 26.86 -5.82
C ALA A 390 -2.98 25.96 -4.68
N LEU A 391 -2.17 24.98 -4.29
CA LEU A 391 -2.43 24.13 -3.12
C LEU A 391 -2.39 24.92 -1.79
N THR A 392 -1.53 25.94 -1.70
CA THR A 392 -1.19 26.56 -0.41
C THR A 392 -1.66 28.00 -0.26
N GLN A 393 -1.90 28.73 -1.36
CA GLN A 393 -2.27 30.14 -1.38
C GLN A 393 -3.56 30.41 -2.17
N PRO A 394 -4.35 31.45 -1.80
CA PRO A 394 -5.46 31.92 -2.62
C PRO A 394 -5.00 32.33 -4.03
N ASN A 395 -5.73 31.88 -5.05
CA ASN A 395 -5.38 32.08 -6.45
C ASN A 395 -6.63 32.01 -7.34
N GLU A 396 -6.47 32.21 -8.66
CA GLU A 396 -7.58 32.21 -9.62
C GLU A 396 -8.22 30.82 -9.88
N TYR A 397 -7.52 29.73 -9.56
CA TYR A 397 -8.00 28.36 -9.73
C TYR A 397 -8.85 27.85 -8.57
N GLY A 398 -8.94 28.59 -7.45
CA GLY A 398 -9.83 28.24 -6.34
C GLY A 398 -9.23 28.44 -4.96
N LYS A 399 -9.90 27.86 -3.95
CA LYS A 399 -9.44 27.92 -2.56
C LYS A 399 -8.32 26.90 -2.33
N PRO A 400 -7.22 27.29 -1.68
CA PRO A 400 -6.14 26.36 -1.33
C PRO A 400 -6.61 25.29 -0.35
N VAL A 401 -6.09 24.08 -0.50
CA VAL A 401 -6.50 22.88 0.26
C VAL A 401 -5.44 22.42 1.26
N PHE A 402 -4.21 22.93 1.15
CA PHE A 402 -3.07 22.66 2.03
C PHE A 402 -2.48 23.96 2.61
N THR A 403 -3.33 24.85 3.14
CA THR A 403 -2.93 26.17 3.66
C THR A 403 -1.96 26.12 4.85
N GLU A 404 -2.02 25.06 5.65
CA GLU A 404 -1.16 24.84 6.81
C GLU A 404 -0.43 23.50 6.71
N PRO A 405 0.76 23.36 7.31
CA PRO A 405 1.45 22.09 7.42
C PRO A 405 0.59 21.03 8.13
N ALA A 406 0.70 19.78 7.70
CA ALA A 406 0.11 18.63 8.38
C ALA A 406 1.17 17.58 8.67
N THR A 407 0.92 16.76 9.69
CA THR A 407 1.74 15.58 9.98
C THR A 407 0.97 14.31 9.59
N PRO A 408 1.66 13.25 9.12
CA PRO A 408 1.02 11.98 8.86
C PRO A 408 0.26 11.49 10.10
N PRO A 409 -1.00 11.02 9.97
CA PRO A 409 -1.74 10.43 11.07
C PRO A 409 -1.01 9.22 11.65
N GLU A 410 -1.05 9.10 12.98
CA GLU A 410 -0.48 7.96 13.69
C GLU A 410 -1.26 6.68 13.35
N MET A 411 -0.55 5.58 13.15
CA MET A 411 -1.17 4.26 13.00
C MET A 411 -1.18 3.56 14.37
N GLU A 412 -2.24 3.76 15.15
CA GLU A 412 -2.30 3.28 16.55
C GLU A 412 -2.07 1.77 16.68
N TRP A 413 -2.47 0.98 15.68
CA TRP A 413 -2.23 -0.46 15.65
C TRP A 413 -0.75 -0.85 15.51
N LYS A 414 0.13 0.10 15.17
CA LYS A 414 1.59 -0.08 15.16
C LYS A 414 2.27 0.56 16.37
N SER A 415 1.88 1.78 16.75
CA SER A 415 2.51 2.50 17.86
C SER A 415 2.10 1.98 19.22
N GLN A 416 0.85 1.51 19.36
CA GLN A 416 0.27 0.98 20.59
C GLN A 416 -0.50 -0.33 20.31
N PRO A 417 0.21 -1.36 19.81
CA PRO A 417 -0.45 -2.58 19.33
C PRO A 417 -1.12 -3.32 20.49
N THR A 418 -2.41 -3.64 20.32
CA THR A 418 -3.15 -4.51 21.24
C THR A 418 -3.24 -5.95 20.75
N THR A 419 -2.90 -6.18 19.47
CA THR A 419 -2.87 -7.48 18.79
C THR A 419 -1.47 -7.80 18.28
N GLY A 420 -1.23 -9.06 17.93
CA GLY A 420 -0.03 -9.52 17.24
C GLY A 420 -0.38 -10.34 16.01
N GLY A 421 0.64 -10.89 15.36
CA GLY A 421 0.48 -11.78 14.22
C GLY A 421 1.24 -13.09 14.38
N MET A 422 0.95 -14.02 13.47
CA MET A 422 1.76 -15.21 13.28
C MET A 422 1.97 -15.49 11.80
N LYS A 423 3.10 -16.11 11.50
CA LYS A 423 3.39 -16.71 10.19
C LYS A 423 4.01 -18.11 10.36
N GLY A 424 3.91 -18.94 9.34
CA GLY A 424 4.60 -20.22 9.34
C GLY A 424 4.55 -20.93 8.00
N TRP A 425 5.21 -22.09 7.96
CA TRP A 425 5.25 -22.96 6.79
C TRP A 425 4.74 -24.34 7.16
N VAL A 426 3.85 -24.89 6.33
CA VAL A 426 3.40 -26.27 6.43
C VAL A 426 4.17 -27.14 5.46
N ARG A 427 4.78 -28.21 5.98
CA ARG A 427 5.62 -29.13 5.23
C ARG A 427 5.22 -30.57 5.47
N ASP A 428 5.44 -31.41 4.47
CA ASP A 428 5.29 -32.86 4.57
C ASP A 428 6.45 -33.50 5.36
N PRO A 429 6.40 -34.82 5.65
CA PRO A 429 7.48 -35.50 6.37
C PRO A 429 8.86 -35.45 5.69
N SER A 430 8.92 -35.17 4.39
CA SER A 430 10.16 -35.01 3.63
C SER A 430 10.69 -33.57 3.61
N GLY A 431 9.94 -32.63 4.19
CA GLY A 431 10.27 -31.21 4.23
C GLY A 431 9.74 -30.40 3.04
N LEU A 432 8.99 -31.02 2.12
CA LEU A 432 8.42 -30.31 0.97
C LEU A 432 7.21 -29.47 1.39
N PRO A 433 7.04 -28.26 0.82
CA PRO A 433 5.91 -27.40 1.13
C PRO A 433 4.57 -28.02 0.69
N LEU A 434 3.51 -27.75 1.45
CA LEU A 434 2.16 -28.23 1.13
C LEU A 434 1.23 -27.08 0.74
N ASP A 435 0.73 -27.14 -0.49
CA ASP A 435 -0.22 -26.18 -1.08
C ASP A 435 -1.67 -26.42 -0.62
N GLY A 436 -2.40 -25.33 -0.37
CA GLY A 436 -3.85 -25.36 -0.10
C GLY A 436 -4.25 -26.12 1.16
N VAL A 437 -3.35 -26.26 2.14
CA VAL A 437 -3.66 -26.99 3.38
C VAL A 437 -4.51 -26.10 4.27
N LYS A 438 -5.75 -26.52 4.49
CA LYS A 438 -6.64 -25.88 5.46
C LYS A 438 -6.17 -26.19 6.88
N MET A 439 -6.16 -25.18 7.72
CA MET A 439 -5.69 -25.26 9.10
C MET A 439 -6.65 -24.55 10.04
N THR A 440 -6.66 -25.01 11.29
CA THR A 440 -7.37 -24.38 12.40
C THR A 440 -6.37 -23.85 13.42
N LEU A 441 -6.47 -22.56 13.75
CA LEU A 441 -5.75 -21.93 14.86
C LEU A 441 -6.72 -21.74 16.03
N LYS A 442 -6.47 -22.41 17.15
CA LYS A 442 -7.33 -22.36 18.36
C LYS A 442 -6.64 -21.64 19.52
N GLY A 443 -7.29 -20.62 20.06
CA GLY A 443 -6.89 -19.93 21.29
C GLY A 443 -7.59 -20.48 22.54
N ARG A 444 -7.16 -20.02 23.73
CA ARG A 444 -7.69 -20.51 25.03
C ARG A 444 -9.17 -20.21 25.28
N ASN A 445 -9.72 -19.13 24.71
CA ASN A 445 -11.11 -18.69 24.93
C ASN A 445 -12.06 -19.16 23.83
N HIS A 446 -11.90 -20.40 23.34
CA HIS A 446 -12.65 -20.96 22.21
C HIS A 446 -12.52 -20.18 20.87
N GLN A 447 -11.68 -19.15 20.81
CA GLN A 447 -11.35 -18.44 19.58
C GLN A 447 -10.79 -19.42 18.57
N THR A 448 -11.39 -19.44 17.38
CA THR A 448 -11.02 -20.35 16.30
C THR A 448 -10.90 -19.56 15.01
N TYR A 449 -9.75 -19.65 14.37
CA TYR A 449 -9.47 -19.02 13.08
C TYR A 449 -9.17 -20.09 12.04
N ARG A 450 -9.63 -19.86 10.81
CA ARG A 450 -9.29 -20.69 9.65
C ARG A 450 -8.11 -20.07 8.94
N LEU A 451 -7.14 -20.90 8.61
CA LEU A 451 -5.95 -20.55 7.87
C LEU A 451 -5.85 -21.46 6.67
N GLU A 452 -5.11 -21.03 5.67
CA GLU A 452 -4.79 -21.83 4.50
C GLU A 452 -3.38 -21.49 4.03
N SER A 453 -2.64 -22.51 3.61
CA SER A 453 -1.31 -22.31 3.04
C SER A 453 -1.36 -21.94 1.56
N ASP A 454 -0.41 -21.10 1.15
CA ASP A 454 -0.12 -20.83 -0.25
C ASP A 454 0.68 -21.97 -0.90
N GLY A 455 1.03 -21.81 -2.18
CA GLY A 455 1.71 -22.84 -2.97
C GLY A 455 3.11 -23.22 -2.50
N ASN A 456 3.74 -22.41 -1.63
CA ASN A 456 5.01 -22.72 -0.98
C ASN A 456 4.82 -23.06 0.51
N GLY A 457 3.60 -23.40 0.91
CA GLY A 457 3.27 -23.83 2.25
C GLY A 457 3.20 -22.68 3.26
N PHE A 458 3.35 -21.42 2.86
CA PHE A 458 3.29 -20.30 3.79
C PHE A 458 1.85 -20.05 4.21
N PHE A 459 1.63 -19.81 5.50
CA PHE A 459 0.36 -19.39 6.06
C PHE A 459 0.58 -18.34 7.15
N GLY A 460 -0.45 -17.53 7.40
CA GLY A 460 -0.32 -16.44 8.35
C GLY A 460 -1.65 -15.87 8.81
N LYS A 461 -1.61 -15.13 9.91
CA LYS A 461 -2.76 -14.37 10.41
C LYS A 461 -2.29 -13.16 11.21
N THR A 462 -2.90 -12.03 10.93
CA THR A 462 -2.80 -10.76 11.65
C THR A 462 -3.94 -10.60 12.65
N GLU A 463 -3.87 -9.56 13.49
CA GLU A 463 -4.96 -9.18 14.41
C GLU A 463 -5.35 -10.27 15.40
N LEU A 464 -4.36 -11.03 15.89
CA LEU A 464 -4.57 -12.03 16.92
C LEU A 464 -4.39 -11.41 18.31
N PRO A 465 -5.35 -11.59 19.23
CA PRO A 465 -5.12 -11.25 20.63
C PRO A 465 -3.87 -11.93 21.19
N PRO A 466 -3.11 -11.29 22.10
CA PRO A 466 -1.96 -11.92 22.73
C PRO A 466 -2.38 -13.17 23.50
N GLY A 467 -1.63 -14.26 23.34
CA GLY A 467 -2.03 -15.53 23.95
C GLY A 467 -1.30 -16.74 23.42
N GLN A 468 -1.68 -17.89 23.98
CA GLN A 468 -1.23 -19.20 23.51
C GLN A 468 -2.28 -19.76 22.55
N TYR A 469 -1.80 -20.21 21.40
CA TYR A 469 -2.61 -20.84 20.37
C TYR A 469 -2.06 -22.21 20.00
N ILE A 470 -2.91 -23.02 19.37
CA ILE A 470 -2.54 -24.30 18.78
C ILE A 470 -2.95 -24.26 17.31
N VAL A 471 -1.99 -24.45 16.40
CA VAL A 471 -2.23 -24.63 14.97
C VAL A 471 -2.35 -26.12 14.66
N LYS A 472 -3.41 -26.50 13.96
CA LYS A 472 -3.63 -27.87 13.51
C LYS A 472 -4.00 -27.87 12.03
N ALA A 473 -3.33 -28.69 11.23
CA ALA A 473 -3.77 -28.96 9.86
C ALA A 473 -5.04 -29.82 9.86
N ASP A 474 -6.03 -29.41 9.10
CA ASP A 474 -7.30 -30.11 8.97
C ASP A 474 -7.07 -31.38 8.13
N ASN A 475 -7.69 -32.49 8.53
CA ASN A 475 -7.62 -33.79 7.83
C ASN A 475 -6.21 -34.39 7.68
N LEU A 476 -5.22 -33.92 8.42
CA LEU A 476 -3.87 -34.50 8.48
C LEU A 476 -3.57 -35.05 9.89
N GLN A 477 -2.82 -36.14 9.96
CA GLN A 477 -2.45 -36.75 11.23
C GLN A 477 -1.43 -35.88 11.97
N GLY A 478 -1.70 -35.60 13.25
CA GLY A 478 -0.79 -34.82 14.09
C GLY A 478 -1.45 -34.19 15.31
N THR A 479 -0.64 -34.04 16.37
CA THR A 479 -0.95 -33.13 17.49
C THR A 479 -0.72 -31.71 16.99
N GLY A 480 -1.64 -30.78 17.28
CA GLY A 480 -1.44 -29.39 16.90
C GLY A 480 -0.16 -28.81 17.52
N SER A 481 0.45 -27.85 16.83
CA SER A 481 1.69 -27.21 17.26
C SER A 481 1.40 -25.91 18.00
N PRO A 482 1.96 -25.68 19.20
CA PRO A 482 1.70 -24.48 19.96
C PRO A 482 2.44 -23.27 19.37
N ILE A 483 1.83 -22.09 19.47
CA ILE A 483 2.46 -20.81 19.12
C ILE A 483 1.99 -19.71 20.09
N LYS A 484 2.93 -18.86 20.53
CA LYS A 484 2.64 -17.71 21.38
C LYS A 484 2.56 -16.44 20.54
N VAL A 485 1.41 -15.78 20.57
CA VAL A 485 1.23 -14.45 19.99
C VAL A 485 1.51 -13.39 21.05
N THR A 486 2.25 -12.35 20.66
CA THR A 486 2.58 -11.19 21.49
C THR A 486 2.18 -9.93 20.74
N SER A 487 1.63 -8.93 21.44
CA SER A 487 1.28 -7.65 20.83
C SER A 487 2.45 -7.04 20.05
N GLY A 488 2.16 -6.50 18.86
CA GLY A 488 3.15 -5.80 18.03
C GLY A 488 4.22 -6.68 17.43
N LYS A 489 4.09 -8.02 17.52
CA LYS A 489 5.07 -8.96 16.98
C LYS A 489 4.41 -9.98 16.07
N VAL A 490 5.15 -10.42 15.07
CA VAL A 490 4.80 -11.58 14.25
C VAL A 490 5.66 -12.76 14.69
N THR A 491 5.03 -13.78 15.29
CA THR A 491 5.73 -15.00 15.70
C THR A 491 5.80 -15.99 14.53
N SER A 492 6.95 -16.62 14.33
CA SER A 492 7.16 -17.62 13.27
C SER A 492 7.02 -19.04 13.81
N MET A 493 6.57 -19.97 12.98
CA MET A 493 6.59 -21.41 13.26
C MET A 493 6.81 -22.26 12.00
N GLU A 494 7.16 -23.53 12.20
CA GLU A 494 7.11 -24.55 11.17
C GLU A 494 6.15 -25.65 11.61
N LEU A 495 5.26 -26.07 10.72
CA LEU A 495 4.28 -27.13 10.94
C LEU A 495 4.63 -28.33 10.06
N GLN A 496 5.27 -29.34 10.63
CA GLN A 496 5.47 -30.61 9.96
C GLN A 496 4.27 -31.52 10.21
N VAL A 497 3.61 -31.95 9.13
CA VAL A 497 2.49 -32.89 9.21
C VAL A 497 3.02 -34.32 9.20
N LYS A 498 2.43 -35.20 10.01
CA LYS A 498 2.71 -36.64 9.91
C LYS A 498 1.87 -37.17 8.74
N GLY A 499 2.44 -38.07 7.94
CA GLY A 499 1.92 -38.47 6.62
C GLY A 499 0.42 -38.79 6.57
N ARG A 500 -0.16 -38.64 5.37
CA ARG A 500 -1.57 -38.92 5.08
C ARG A 500 -1.95 -40.37 5.36
#